data_AF-A0A024SD21-F1
#
_entry.id   AF-A0A024SD21-F1
#
_cell.length_a   1.000
_cell.length_b   1.000
_cell.length_c   1.000
_cell.angle_alpha   90.00
_cell.angle_beta   90.00
_cell.angle_gamma   90.00
#
_symmetry.space_group_name_H-M   'P 1'
#
loop_
_entity.id
_entity.type
_entity.pdbx_description
1 polymer ?
#
loop_
_entity_poly.entity_id
_entity_poly.type
_entity_poly.pdbx_seq_one_letter_code
_entity_poly.pdbx_strand_id
1 'polypeptide(L)'
;MAAVAANAAANAPAITFLTDAAHLLRMAAPETSAHLLSQRAALLYSNDLTPSDLERQHVCAACGHIMIPGQGTQLKLETLRASRKKAARTKASKSPTLTRKTQPPAKPPQRSKDFTCGLCARVTRIPLPAPAPISRQKAAKAKARMQKAAESVEAPKPATANASSKKRAKNRKAGLQALLSGQQQRPSNPLSLADFMMK
;
A
#
# COMPACT_ATOMS: atom_id res chain seq x y z
N MET A 1 10.48 -19.73 30.03
CA MET A 1 10.24 -20.15 28.62
C MET A 1 9.89 -21.62 28.49
N ALA A 2 10.58 -22.56 29.15
CA ALA A 2 10.24 -24.00 29.07
C ALA A 2 8.81 -24.35 29.53
N ALA A 3 8.31 -23.74 30.61
CA ALA A 3 6.95 -23.98 31.10
C ALA A 3 5.85 -23.50 30.13
N VAL A 4 6.05 -22.36 29.47
CA VAL A 4 5.12 -21.82 28.45
C VAL A 4 5.07 -22.74 27.23
N ALA A 5 6.22 -23.29 26.81
CA ALA A 5 6.29 -24.23 25.70
C ALA A 5 5.59 -25.56 26.01
N ALA A 6 5.72 -26.08 27.24
CA ALA A 6 5.03 -27.30 27.68
C ALA A 6 3.50 -27.11 27.72
N ASN A 7 3.04 -25.97 28.23
CA ASN A 7 1.63 -25.61 28.29
C ASN A 7 1.02 -25.39 26.89
N ALA A 8 1.79 -24.84 25.95
CA ALA A 8 1.38 -24.69 24.56
C ALA A 8 1.18 -26.04 23.88
N ALA A 9 2.08 -27.00 24.10
CA ALA A 9 2.00 -28.35 23.52
C ALA A 9 0.80 -29.14 24.05
N ALA A 10 0.50 -29.05 25.35
CA ALA A 10 -0.64 -29.75 25.96
C ALA A 10 -1.99 -29.22 25.46
N ASN A 11 -2.09 -27.91 25.19
CA ASN A 11 -3.33 -27.26 24.79
C ASN A 11 -3.50 -27.12 23.26
N ALA A 12 -2.46 -27.44 22.48
CA ALA A 12 -2.50 -27.41 21.02
C ALA A 12 -3.70 -28.16 20.41
N PRO A 13 -4.02 -29.43 20.78
CA PRO A 13 -5.15 -30.14 20.17
C PRO A 13 -6.51 -29.53 20.53
N ALA A 14 -6.65 -28.97 21.73
CA ALA A 14 -7.87 -28.27 22.14
C ALA A 14 -8.06 -26.98 21.34
N ILE A 15 -6.98 -26.22 21.13
CA ILE A 15 -6.99 -24.99 20.33
C ILE A 15 -7.37 -25.30 18.87
N THR A 16 -6.83 -26.35 18.27
CA THR A 16 -7.17 -26.76 16.90
C THR A 16 -8.62 -27.22 16.80
N PHE A 17 -9.07 -28.09 17.72
CA PHE A 17 -10.45 -28.56 17.76
C PHE A 17 -11.46 -27.41 17.85
N LEU A 18 -11.24 -26.44 18.74
CA LEU A 18 -12.12 -25.28 18.88
C LEU A 18 -12.15 -24.43 17.61
N THR A 19 -11.01 -24.33 16.92
CA THR A 19 -10.91 -23.59 15.65
C THR A 19 -11.71 -24.28 14.56
N ASP A 20 -11.51 -25.59 14.38
CA ASP A 20 -12.17 -26.37 13.33
C ASP A 20 -13.68 -26.47 13.56
N ALA A 21 -14.09 -26.75 14.80
CA ALA A 21 -15.51 -26.78 15.19
C ALA A 21 -16.21 -25.44 14.94
N ALA A 22 -15.54 -24.32 15.27
CA ALA A 22 -16.08 -22.99 15.00
C ALA A 22 -16.26 -22.74 13.50
N HIS A 23 -15.29 -23.14 12.67
CA HIS A 23 -15.40 -22.99 11.22
C HIS A 23 -16.51 -23.85 10.60
N LEU A 24 -16.73 -25.07 11.11
CA LEU A 24 -17.84 -25.93 10.69
C LEU A 24 -19.21 -25.31 11.02
N LEU A 25 -19.36 -24.73 12.22
CA LEU A 25 -20.62 -24.18 12.69
C LEU A 25 -20.92 -22.76 12.20
N ARG A 26 -19.94 -22.07 11.62
CA ARG A 26 -20.01 -20.65 11.28
C ARG A 26 -21.27 -20.24 10.52
N MET A 27 -21.69 -21.03 9.54
CA MET A 27 -22.85 -20.70 8.69
C MET A 27 -24.19 -21.05 9.35
N ALA A 28 -24.24 -22.15 10.10
CA ALA A 28 -25.46 -22.64 10.73
C ALA A 28 -25.75 -21.96 12.07
N ALA A 29 -24.70 -21.62 12.82
CA ALA A 29 -24.78 -21.08 14.17
C ALA A 29 -23.60 -20.11 14.43
N PRO A 30 -23.67 -18.87 13.93
CA PRO A 30 -22.58 -17.89 14.06
C PRO A 30 -22.28 -17.53 15.52
N GLU A 31 -23.29 -17.53 16.40
CA GLU A 31 -23.11 -17.27 17.83
C GLU A 31 -22.33 -18.39 18.53
N THR A 32 -22.60 -19.66 18.20
CA THR A 32 -21.87 -20.79 18.80
C THR A 32 -20.43 -20.83 18.29
N SER A 33 -20.22 -20.54 17.00
CA SER A 33 -18.87 -20.39 16.45
C SER A 33 -18.08 -19.28 17.16
N ALA A 34 -18.71 -18.15 17.46
CA ALA A 34 -18.11 -17.04 18.19
C ALA A 34 -17.77 -17.45 19.63
N HIS A 35 -18.68 -18.15 20.31
CA HIS A 35 -18.45 -18.66 21.65
C HIS A 35 -17.24 -19.62 21.71
N LEU A 36 -17.13 -20.59 20.78
CA LEU A 36 -15.98 -21.51 20.72
C LEU A 36 -14.66 -20.77 20.54
N LEU A 37 -14.63 -19.75 19.68
CA LEU A 37 -13.43 -18.93 19.47
C LEU A 37 -13.14 -17.98 20.63
N SER A 38 -14.14 -17.58 21.39
CA SER A 38 -13.93 -16.84 22.65
C SER A 38 -13.29 -17.72 23.71
N GLN A 39 -13.70 -18.99 23.83
CA GLN A 39 -13.06 -19.97 24.70
C GLN A 39 -11.62 -20.25 24.27
N ARG A 40 -11.38 -20.39 22.96
CA ARG A 40 -10.02 -20.49 22.41
C ARG A 40 -9.16 -19.30 22.81
N ALA A 41 -9.69 -18.07 22.73
CA ALA A 41 -8.96 -16.87 23.13
C ALA A 41 -8.64 -16.87 24.64
N ALA A 42 -9.55 -17.34 25.48
CA ALA A 42 -9.31 -17.50 26.91
C ALA A 42 -8.19 -18.51 27.20
N LEU A 43 -8.16 -19.64 26.49
CA LEU A 43 -7.07 -20.63 26.59
C LEU A 43 -5.73 -20.08 26.11
N LEU A 44 -5.71 -19.30 25.03
CA LEU A 44 -4.47 -18.64 24.59
C LEU A 44 -3.97 -17.65 25.65
N TYR A 45 -4.87 -16.85 26.22
CA TYR A 45 -4.54 -15.88 27.26
C TYR A 45 -4.03 -16.55 28.55
N SER A 46 -4.67 -17.62 29.02
CA SER A 46 -4.27 -18.33 30.24
C SER A 46 -2.89 -19.00 30.14
N ASN A 47 -2.39 -19.19 28.91
CA ASN A 47 -1.11 -19.83 28.63
C ASN A 47 -0.06 -18.84 28.09
N ASP A 48 -0.30 -17.52 28.21
CA ASP A 48 0.58 -16.45 27.71
C ASP A 48 0.90 -16.56 26.21
N LEU A 49 -0.01 -17.14 25.43
CA LEU A 49 0.12 -17.25 23.99
C LEU A 49 -0.52 -16.04 23.31
N THR A 50 0.29 -15.27 22.61
CA THR A 50 -0.20 -14.12 21.85
C THR A 50 -0.67 -14.57 20.47
N PRO A 51 -1.90 -14.21 20.04
CA PRO A 51 -2.38 -14.53 18.71
C PRO A 51 -1.59 -13.74 17.66
N SER A 52 -1.30 -14.39 16.55
CA SER A 52 -0.64 -13.78 15.40
C SER A 52 -1.50 -12.67 14.79
N ASP A 53 -0.87 -11.72 14.10
CA ASP A 53 -1.59 -10.68 13.37
C ASP A 53 -2.52 -11.24 12.29
N LEU A 54 -2.27 -12.45 11.77
CA LEU A 54 -3.18 -13.12 10.84
C LEU A 54 -4.46 -13.56 11.55
N GLU A 55 -4.36 -14.19 12.71
CA GLU A 55 -5.54 -14.61 13.48
C GLU A 55 -6.37 -13.40 13.92
N ARG A 56 -5.71 -12.30 14.31
CA ARG A 56 -6.39 -11.05 14.68
C ARG A 56 -7.17 -10.41 13.52
N GLN A 57 -6.87 -10.74 12.25
CA GLN A 57 -7.67 -10.27 11.09
C GLN A 57 -8.95 -11.07 10.93
N HIS A 58 -8.94 -12.34 11.34
CA HIS A 58 -10.00 -13.30 11.06
C HIS A 58 -10.92 -13.54 12.25
N VAL A 59 -10.47 -13.28 13.49
CA VAL A 59 -11.27 -13.55 14.70
C VAL A 59 -11.27 -12.32 15.60
N CYS A 60 -12.46 -11.90 16.02
CA CYS A 60 -12.59 -10.81 16.97
C CYS A 60 -12.05 -11.24 18.35
N ALA A 61 -11.02 -10.56 18.84
CA ALA A 61 -10.39 -10.88 20.14
C ALA A 61 -11.34 -10.72 21.35
N ALA A 62 -12.50 -10.09 21.15
CA ALA A 62 -13.43 -9.76 22.22
C ALA A 62 -14.59 -10.75 22.36
N CYS A 63 -15.23 -11.09 21.25
CA CYS A 63 -16.42 -11.94 21.22
C CYS A 63 -16.19 -13.25 20.45
N GLY A 64 -15.02 -13.44 19.82
CA GLY A 64 -14.72 -14.63 19.03
C GLY A 64 -15.37 -14.67 17.65
N HIS A 65 -16.14 -13.66 17.23
CA HIS A 65 -16.77 -13.66 15.91
C HIS A 65 -15.76 -13.77 14.75
N ILE A 66 -16.03 -14.65 13.79
CA ILE A 66 -15.21 -14.84 12.58
C ILE A 66 -15.45 -13.68 11.62
N MET A 67 -14.46 -12.80 11.57
CA MET A 67 -14.45 -11.57 10.78
C MET A 67 -14.17 -11.86 9.30
N ILE A 68 -15.22 -11.83 8.47
CA ILE A 68 -15.08 -11.92 7.01
C ILE A 68 -15.55 -10.61 6.36
N PRO A 69 -14.63 -9.86 5.72
CA PRO A 69 -14.98 -8.66 4.99
C PRO A 69 -16.08 -8.93 3.94
N GLY A 70 -17.12 -8.10 3.94
CA GLY A 70 -18.28 -8.28 3.06
C GLY A 70 -19.41 -9.14 3.64
N GLN A 71 -19.19 -9.80 4.78
CA GLN A 71 -20.21 -10.56 5.52
C GLN A 71 -20.39 -9.94 6.91
N GLY A 72 -20.90 -8.71 6.97
CA GLY A 72 -21.15 -7.98 8.22
C GLY A 72 -19.91 -7.35 8.88
N THR A 73 -18.71 -7.88 8.64
CA THR A 73 -17.44 -7.26 9.09
C THR A 73 -17.00 -6.18 8.11
N GLN A 74 -16.60 -5.02 8.65
CA GLN A 74 -16.08 -3.90 7.85
C GLN A 74 -14.54 -3.86 7.89
N LEU A 75 -13.90 -3.68 6.74
CA LEU A 75 -12.45 -3.47 6.64
C LEU A 75 -12.17 -2.08 6.09
N LYS A 76 -11.44 -1.26 6.85
CA LYS A 76 -10.97 0.06 6.45
C LYS A 76 -9.44 0.08 6.39
N LEU A 77 -8.90 0.51 5.26
CA LEU A 77 -7.46 0.78 5.11
C LEU A 77 -7.18 2.23 5.46
N GLU A 78 -6.65 2.48 6.65
CA GLU A 78 -6.21 3.82 7.03
C GLU A 78 -4.78 4.04 6.55
N THR A 79 -4.61 4.99 5.65
CA THR A 79 -3.31 5.64 5.47
C THR A 79 -3.39 6.91 6.30
N LEU A 80 -2.61 7.01 7.38
CA LEU A 80 -2.43 8.30 8.06
C LEU A 80 -1.75 9.21 7.04
N ARG A 81 -2.49 9.87 6.14
CA ARG A 81 -1.91 10.84 5.21
C ARG A 81 -1.12 11.79 6.08
N ALA A 82 0.21 11.77 5.93
CA ALA A 82 1.12 12.65 6.63
C ALA A 82 0.44 14.00 6.77
N SER A 83 0.25 14.47 8.00
CA SER A 83 -0.45 15.69 8.34
C SER A 83 0.04 16.85 7.46
N ARG A 84 -0.54 17.00 6.27
CA ARG A 84 -0.26 18.11 5.34
C ARG A 84 -0.96 19.38 5.82
N LYS A 85 -1.66 19.35 6.96
CA LYS A 85 -2.52 20.42 7.43
C LYS A 85 -1.93 21.36 8.49
N LYS A 86 -0.64 21.26 8.87
CA LYS A 86 -0.04 22.25 9.79
C LYS A 86 1.24 22.97 9.34
N ALA A 87 1.82 22.64 8.19
CA ALA A 87 3.01 23.35 7.67
C ALA A 87 2.69 24.51 6.72
N ALA A 88 1.42 24.72 6.33
CA ALA A 88 1.04 25.78 5.38
C ALA A 88 0.52 27.07 6.04
N ARG A 89 0.56 27.19 7.38
CA ARG A 89 -0.01 28.35 8.10
C ARG A 89 0.95 29.23 8.88
N THR A 90 2.27 29.04 8.77
CA THR A 90 3.24 29.94 9.39
C THR A 90 4.29 30.42 8.39
N LYS A 91 3.84 31.24 7.44
CA LYS A 91 4.68 32.26 6.79
C LYS A 91 3.94 33.60 6.85
N ALA A 92 3.93 34.20 8.04
CA ALA A 92 3.79 35.65 8.23
C ALA A 92 3.94 36.01 9.72
N SER A 93 5.16 35.95 10.26
CA SER A 93 5.61 36.91 11.26
C SER A 93 7.10 36.69 11.50
N LYS A 94 7.88 37.71 11.18
CA LYS A 94 9.32 37.80 11.45
C LYS A 94 9.54 37.90 12.96
N SER A 95 10.35 37.03 13.52
CA SER A 95 11.23 37.35 14.66
C SER A 95 12.35 36.32 14.71
N PRO A 96 13.63 36.72 14.77
CA PRO A 96 14.72 35.81 15.05
C PRO A 96 14.78 35.56 16.57
N THR A 97 15.61 34.60 16.97
CA THR A 97 16.10 34.33 18.34
C THR A 97 15.48 33.09 19.02
N LEU A 98 16.39 32.12 19.27
CA LEU A 98 16.39 31.03 20.26
C LEU A 98 15.85 29.62 19.89
N THR A 99 16.84 28.73 19.76
CA THR A 99 16.84 27.31 20.14
C THR A 99 16.02 26.34 19.29
N ARG A 100 16.64 25.92 18.17
CA ARG A 100 16.24 24.76 17.38
C ARG A 100 16.49 23.47 18.18
N LYS A 101 15.58 23.12 19.09
CA LYS A 101 15.50 21.76 19.65
C LYS A 101 15.28 20.80 18.49
N THR A 102 16.20 19.85 18.34
CA THR A 102 16.16 18.71 17.43
C THR A 102 14.85 17.95 17.63
N GLN A 103 13.86 18.20 16.76
CA GLN A 103 12.72 17.30 16.66
C GLN A 103 13.23 15.94 16.17
N PRO A 104 12.78 14.82 16.77
CA PRO A 104 13.09 13.50 16.25
C PRO A 104 12.54 13.35 14.84
N PRO A 105 13.16 12.52 13.98
CA PRO A 105 12.68 12.31 12.62
C PRO A 105 11.22 11.88 12.67
N ALA A 106 10.34 12.65 12.03
CA ALA A 106 8.92 12.35 11.95
C ALA A 106 8.76 10.93 11.37
N LYS A 107 8.30 10.00 12.22
CA LYS A 107 8.04 8.61 11.81
C LYS A 107 7.16 8.62 10.56
N PRO A 108 7.44 7.75 9.57
CA PRO A 108 6.63 7.71 8.37
C PRO A 108 5.16 7.49 8.76
N PRO A 109 4.22 8.06 7.99
CA PRO A 109 2.80 7.87 8.22
C PRO A 109 2.46 6.39 8.35
N GLN A 110 2.11 5.95 9.56
CA GLN A 110 1.80 4.56 9.84
C GLN A 110 0.47 4.22 9.15
N ARG A 111 0.49 3.17 8.33
CA ARG A 111 -0.71 2.63 7.69
C ARG A 111 -1.29 1.55 8.59
N SER A 112 -2.59 1.38 8.64
CA SER A 112 -3.22 0.28 9.37
C SER A 112 -4.41 -0.30 8.62
N LYS A 113 -4.67 -1.59 8.89
CA LYS A 113 -5.94 -2.25 8.57
C LYS A 113 -6.80 -2.18 9.83
N ASP A 114 -7.98 -1.60 9.72
CA ASP A 114 -8.94 -1.53 10.80
C ASP A 114 -10.11 -2.45 10.45
N PHE A 115 -10.24 -3.55 11.20
CA PHE A 115 -11.35 -4.50 11.08
C PHE A 115 -12.40 -4.17 12.14
N THR A 116 -13.64 -3.96 11.74
CA THR A 116 -14.76 -3.73 12.66
C THR A 116 -15.61 -4.99 12.72
N CYS A 117 -15.75 -5.55 13.92
CA CYS A 117 -16.51 -6.77 14.15
C CYS A 117 -18.00 -6.58 13.83
N GLY A 118 -18.59 -7.46 13.02
CA GLY A 118 -20.01 -7.42 12.67
C GLY A 118 -20.97 -7.78 13.81
N LEU A 119 -20.47 -8.38 14.90
CA LEU A 119 -21.28 -8.81 16.04
C LEU A 119 -21.27 -7.80 17.20
N CYS A 120 -20.07 -7.38 17.64
CA CYS A 120 -19.90 -6.50 18.80
C CYS A 120 -19.38 -5.09 18.47
N ALA A 121 -19.21 -4.76 17.19
CA ALA A 121 -18.71 -3.47 16.70
C ALA A 121 -17.30 -3.04 17.18
N ARG A 122 -16.57 -3.88 17.92
CA ARG A 122 -15.19 -3.56 18.32
C ARG A 122 -14.25 -3.53 17.12
N VAL A 123 -13.30 -2.60 17.16
CA VAL A 123 -12.31 -2.37 16.09
C VAL A 123 -10.98 -3.03 16.44
N THR A 124 -10.49 -3.90 15.56
CA THR A 124 -9.15 -4.48 15.60
C THR A 124 -8.26 -3.74 14.62
N ARG A 125 -7.26 -3.02 15.13
CA ARG A 125 -6.28 -2.29 14.33
C ARG A 125 -4.99 -3.11 14.17
N ILE A 126 -4.56 -3.28 12.93
CA ILE A 126 -3.36 -4.05 12.57
C ILE A 126 -2.41 -3.12 11.81
N PRO A 127 -1.22 -2.84 12.35
CA PRO A 127 -0.28 -1.94 11.71
C PRO A 127 0.29 -2.59 10.44
N LEU A 128 0.40 -1.81 9.37
CA LEU A 128 1.08 -2.23 8.15
C LEU A 128 2.47 -1.59 8.10
N PRO A 129 3.53 -2.37 7.83
CA PRO A 129 4.85 -1.81 7.62
C PRO A 129 4.86 -0.90 6.40
N ALA A 130 5.75 0.10 6.42
CA ALA A 130 5.92 0.98 5.26
C ALA A 130 6.39 0.15 4.06
N PRO A 131 5.78 0.30 2.87
CA PRO A 131 6.26 -0.38 1.69
C PRO A 131 7.69 0.10 1.38
N ALA A 132 8.52 -0.83 0.88
CA ALA A 132 9.85 -0.47 0.42
C ALA A 132 9.78 0.66 -0.62
N PRO A 133 10.71 1.62 -0.59
CA PRO A 133 10.73 2.70 -1.55
C PRO A 133 10.89 2.13 -2.96
N ILE A 134 9.89 2.37 -3.83
CA ILE A 134 9.96 1.98 -5.23
C ILE A 134 11.01 2.87 -5.90
N SER A 135 12.18 2.31 -6.21
CA SER A 135 13.17 2.96 -7.06
C SER A 135 12.64 3.02 -8.49
N ARG A 136 12.03 4.15 -8.87
CA ARG A 136 11.76 4.42 -10.28
C ARG A 136 13.08 4.82 -10.92
N GLN A 137 13.78 3.85 -11.50
CA GLN A 137 14.83 4.16 -12.46
C GLN A 137 14.18 4.93 -13.61
N LYS A 138 14.45 6.23 -13.69
CA LYS A 138 14.18 6.99 -14.91
C LYS A 138 14.97 6.28 -16.00
N ALA A 139 14.29 5.77 -17.03
CA ALA A 139 14.95 5.26 -18.22
C ALA A 139 15.87 6.38 -18.74
N ALA A 140 17.17 6.26 -18.44
CA ALA A 140 18.17 7.08 -19.08
C ALA A 140 18.08 6.71 -20.55
N LYS A 141 17.76 7.68 -21.41
CA LYS A 141 17.88 7.54 -22.85
C LYS A 141 19.36 7.30 -23.15
N ALA A 142 19.79 6.04 -23.11
CA ALA A 142 21.04 5.60 -23.68
C ALA A 142 20.94 5.89 -25.17
N LYS A 143 21.59 6.98 -25.61
CA LYS A 143 21.90 7.17 -27.01
C LYS A 143 22.81 6.00 -27.40
N ALA A 144 22.25 5.04 -28.12
CA ALA A 144 23.02 4.04 -28.84
C ALA A 144 23.98 4.79 -29.77
N ARG A 145 25.25 4.83 -29.41
CA ARG A 145 26.32 5.32 -30.26
C ARG A 145 26.66 4.16 -31.20
N MET A 146 26.02 4.12 -32.37
CA MET A 146 26.48 3.31 -33.50
C MET A 146 27.94 3.70 -33.77
N GLN A 147 28.84 2.75 -33.61
CA GLN A 147 30.16 2.82 -34.18
C GLN A 147 30.03 2.44 -35.66
N LYS A 148 30.26 3.40 -36.56
CA LYS A 148 30.66 3.11 -37.93
C LYS A 148 31.67 4.17 -38.37
N ALA A 149 32.88 3.67 -38.60
CA ALA A 149 33.98 4.09 -39.47
C ALA A 149 34.15 5.56 -39.93
N ALA A 150 35.43 5.94 -39.92
CA ALA A 150 36.15 6.78 -40.89
C ALA A 150 36.02 8.31 -40.80
N GLU A 151 37.12 8.90 -40.33
CA GLU A 151 37.96 9.87 -41.07
C GLU A 151 37.56 11.37 -41.14
N SER A 152 38.58 12.17 -40.78
CA SER A 152 38.95 13.52 -41.20
C SER A 152 38.03 14.76 -41.00
N VAL A 153 38.55 15.63 -40.13
CA VAL A 153 38.79 17.08 -40.35
C VAL A 153 37.64 18.08 -40.09
N GLU A 154 38.04 19.13 -39.37
CA GLU A 154 37.48 20.48 -39.20
C GLU A 154 36.26 20.74 -38.31
N ALA A 155 36.54 21.46 -37.21
CA ALA A 155 35.59 22.34 -36.55
C ALA A 155 35.18 23.48 -37.54
N PRO A 156 33.94 24.01 -37.47
CA PRO A 156 33.70 25.09 -36.52
C PRO A 156 32.29 25.18 -35.89
N LYS A 157 32.31 25.62 -34.64
CA LYS A 157 31.33 26.47 -33.89
C LYS A 157 29.92 25.92 -33.53
N PRO A 158 29.50 26.01 -32.25
CA PRO A 158 28.20 25.53 -31.79
C PRO A 158 27.07 26.51 -32.14
N ALA A 159 26.08 26.02 -32.89
CA ALA A 159 24.78 26.68 -33.01
C ALA A 159 24.09 26.72 -31.63
N THR A 160 23.77 27.93 -31.20
CA THR A 160 23.21 28.26 -29.89
C THR A 160 21.86 27.55 -29.63
N ALA A 161 21.70 27.04 -28.41
CA ALA A 161 20.56 26.25 -27.93
C ALA A 161 19.20 26.99 -27.86
N ASN A 162 19.08 28.17 -28.47
CA ASN A 162 17.93 29.06 -28.33
C ASN A 162 16.94 29.02 -29.49
N ALA A 163 17.24 28.35 -30.60
CA ALA A 163 16.31 28.23 -31.73
C ALA A 163 15.14 27.24 -31.48
N SER A 164 15.28 26.34 -30.49
CA SER A 164 14.28 25.30 -30.22
C SER A 164 13.24 25.69 -29.15
N SER A 165 13.36 26.87 -28.54
CA SER A 165 12.43 27.39 -27.53
C SER A 165 11.19 28.05 -28.17
N LYS A 166 11.39 28.84 -29.24
CA LYS A 166 10.28 29.44 -30.00
C LYS A 166 9.43 28.42 -30.78
N LYS A 167 10.04 27.35 -31.30
CA LYS A 167 9.29 26.27 -32.00
C LYS A 167 8.39 25.46 -31.04
N ARG A 168 8.80 25.25 -29.79
CA ARG A 168 7.99 24.54 -28.78
C ARG A 168 6.84 25.39 -28.23
N ALA A 169 7.01 26.71 -28.14
CA ALA A 169 5.93 27.60 -27.73
C ALA A 169 4.78 27.65 -28.76
N LYS A 170 5.09 27.60 -30.06
CA LYS A 170 4.08 27.55 -31.13
C LYS A 170 3.29 26.23 -31.11
N ASN A 171 3.95 25.11 -30.84
CA ASN A 171 3.29 23.80 -30.74
C ASN A 171 2.42 23.63 -29.48
N ARG A 172 2.63 24.44 -28.45
CA ARG A 172 1.73 24.49 -27.28
C ARG A 172 0.45 25.28 -27.53
N LYS A 173 0.42 26.16 -28.53
CA LYS A 173 -0.77 26.91 -28.96
C LYS A 173 -1.61 26.17 -30.02
N ALA A 174 -1.08 25.12 -30.62
CA ALA A 174 -1.76 24.34 -31.67
C ALA A 174 -2.66 23.21 -31.15
N GLY A 175 -2.89 23.14 -29.83
CA GLY A 175 -3.97 22.38 -29.19
C GLY A 175 -4.17 20.94 -29.70
N LEU A 176 -5.40 20.45 -29.54
CA LEU A 176 -5.83 19.09 -29.86
C LEU A 176 -5.53 18.68 -31.33
N GLN A 177 -5.51 19.63 -32.27
CA GLN A 177 -5.25 19.37 -33.69
C GLN A 177 -3.83 18.88 -33.99
N ALA A 178 -2.82 19.33 -33.22
CA ALA A 178 -1.45 18.82 -33.35
C ALA A 178 -1.32 17.36 -32.85
N LEU A 179 -2.18 16.95 -31.92
CA LEU A 179 -2.24 15.57 -31.44
C LEU A 179 -2.97 14.66 -32.43
N LEU A 180 -4.06 15.15 -33.05
CA LEU A 180 -4.82 14.43 -34.07
C LEU A 180 -3.99 14.17 -35.35
N SER A 181 -3.26 15.18 -35.83
CA SER A 181 -2.38 15.04 -37.00
C SER A 181 -1.15 14.16 -36.74
N GLY A 182 -0.65 14.13 -35.49
CA GLY A 182 0.41 13.19 -35.09
C GLY A 182 -0.06 11.73 -34.93
N GLN A 183 -1.36 11.51 -34.73
CA GLN A 183 -1.95 10.16 -34.62
C GLN A 183 -2.19 9.52 -36.00
N GLN A 184 -2.43 10.32 -37.04
CA GLN A 184 -2.58 9.84 -38.42
C GLN A 184 -1.28 9.34 -39.06
N GLN A 185 -0.11 9.64 -38.49
CA GLN A 185 1.20 9.28 -39.06
C GLN A 185 1.96 8.20 -38.29
N ARG A 186 1.31 7.46 -37.37
CA ARG A 186 1.92 6.29 -36.72
C ARG A 186 1.17 5.01 -37.06
N PRO A 187 1.76 4.09 -37.84
CA PRO A 187 1.18 2.77 -38.08
C PRO A 187 1.24 1.92 -36.80
N SER A 188 0.17 1.13 -36.64
CA SER A 188 -0.04 -0.02 -35.75
C SER A 188 0.22 0.17 -34.25
N ASN A 189 -0.84 0.53 -33.54
CA ASN A 189 -1.05 0.16 -32.14
C ASN A 189 -1.31 -1.37 -32.11
N PRO A 190 -0.41 -2.21 -31.58
CA PRO A 190 -0.43 -3.65 -31.85
C PRO A 190 -1.44 -4.44 -31.02
N LEU A 191 -2.31 -3.80 -30.24
CA LEU A 191 -3.33 -4.47 -29.44
C LEU A 191 -4.59 -3.60 -29.39
N SER A 192 -5.58 -3.96 -30.20
CA SER A 192 -6.91 -3.35 -30.18
C SER A 192 -7.83 -4.15 -29.27
N LEU A 193 -8.79 -3.49 -28.62
CA LEU A 193 -9.80 -4.16 -27.78
C LEU A 193 -10.60 -5.23 -28.53
N ALA A 194 -10.61 -5.20 -29.87
CA ALA A 194 -11.24 -6.23 -30.70
C ALA A 194 -10.53 -7.60 -30.60
N ASP A 195 -9.23 -7.65 -30.31
CA ASP A 195 -8.45 -8.90 -30.25
C ASP A 195 -8.83 -9.76 -29.03
N PHE A 196 -9.47 -9.18 -28.02
CA PHE A 196 -9.93 -9.89 -26.81
C PHE A 196 -11.38 -10.36 -26.89
N MET A 197 -12.12 -10.00 -27.95
CA MET A 197 -13.55 -10.30 -28.09
C MET A 197 -13.86 -11.39 -29.13
N MET A 198 -12.84 -11.96 -29.78
CA MET A 198 -13.01 -13.17 -30.58
C MET A 198 -12.59 -14.40 -29.77
N LYS A 199 -13.45 -15.42 -29.86
CA LYS A 199 -13.64 -16.53 -28.92
C LYS A 199 -12.63 -17.66 -29.07
#